data_AF-A0A1B1BKK6-F1
#
_entry.id   AF-A0A1B1BKK6-F1
#
_cell.length_a   1.000
_cell.length_b   1.000
_cell.length_c   1.000
_cell.angle_alpha   90.00
_cell.angle_beta   90.00
_cell.angle_gamma   90.00
#
_symmetry.space_group_name_H-M   'P 1'
#
loop_
_entity.id
_entity.type
_entity.pdbx_description
1 polymer ?
#
loop_
_entity_poly.entity_id
_entity_poly.type
_entity_poly.pdbx_seq_one_letter_code
_entity_poly.pdbx_strand_id
1 'polypeptide(L)'
;MTEIGVSDSPVKILVWAQLLGAQNLIYAEHEVMQIEELGSRGNCAVRVEHDRSWTDLAEVLSDFRPDIFHFIGHGSKGDLIALDMNESSPFPMEGRITPERLVATFRDDTNHVAGLFLNGCDTAHWAPHFIPEGGWVIGSTHPLSDDLGAFFAPLFYGYLLAGNLDSVAFDHALNDLREVATDAEMPTLVRWIADPEPSDFLQKIFSRQAFLLCAADEGSLVDLSTALKGVRSALGTQSIKTRVKIRGSSTVICRDPLPAQSVTEITRALDKVEADLQHLRTEFPVVVRYIDGWMHLELKDRDRFLLLADKIDDSRNFLLRKVNQCLPAAKQLPLMRLSSTIRGHA
;
A
#
# COMPACT_ATOMS: atom_id res chain seq x y z
N MET A 1 -0.94 -9.00 -10.56
CA MET A 1 -0.49 -7.63 -10.29
C MET A 1 -0.25 -6.97 -11.62
N THR A 2 -1.18 -6.15 -12.06
CA THR A 2 -0.98 -5.28 -13.23
C THR A 2 -0.47 -3.97 -12.64
N GLU A 3 0.85 -3.85 -12.53
CA GLU A 3 1.50 -2.65 -12.02
C GLU A 3 1.35 -1.53 -13.06
N ILE A 4 0.73 -0.40 -12.66
CA ILE A 4 0.73 0.83 -13.45
C ILE A 4 2.19 1.30 -13.52
N GLY A 5 2.88 1.03 -14.63
CA GLY A 5 4.30 1.35 -14.82
C GLY A 5 5.16 0.30 -15.53
N VAL A 6 4.63 -0.89 -15.84
CA VAL A 6 5.38 -1.98 -16.54
C VAL A 6 4.91 -2.20 -17.99
N SER A 7 4.03 -1.34 -18.51
CA SER A 7 3.52 -1.39 -19.88
C SER A 7 4.30 -0.43 -20.79
N ASP A 8 4.62 -0.85 -22.03
CA ASP A 8 5.19 0.01 -23.09
C ASP A 8 4.22 1.12 -23.56
N SER A 9 2.97 1.13 -23.08
CA SER A 9 1.97 2.15 -23.40
C SER A 9 1.95 3.25 -22.33
N PRO A 10 1.79 4.52 -22.73
CA PRO A 10 1.73 5.64 -21.79
C PRO A 10 0.53 5.49 -20.85
N VAL A 11 0.73 5.79 -19.56
CA VAL A 11 -0.34 5.80 -18.55
C VAL A 11 -1.44 6.77 -18.99
N LYS A 12 -2.69 6.34 -18.94
CA LYS A 12 -3.86 7.14 -19.33
C LYS A 12 -4.62 7.62 -18.11
N ILE A 13 -4.76 8.95 -17.98
CA ILE A 13 -5.46 9.60 -16.87
C ILE A 13 -6.71 10.28 -17.42
N LEU A 14 -7.89 9.85 -16.96
CA LEU A 14 -9.14 10.55 -17.19
C LEU A 14 -9.42 11.46 -15.99
N VAL A 15 -9.47 12.77 -16.23
CA VAL A 15 -9.88 13.77 -15.25
C VAL A 15 -11.35 14.12 -15.50
N TRP A 16 -12.18 13.89 -14.50
CA TRP A 16 -13.59 14.25 -14.49
C TRP A 16 -13.79 15.46 -13.58
N ALA A 17 -13.82 16.65 -14.17
CA ALA A 17 -13.82 17.92 -13.44
C ALA A 17 -15.24 18.51 -13.41
N GLN A 18 -15.81 18.64 -12.22
CA GLN A 18 -17.14 19.23 -11.98
C GLN A 18 -16.96 20.60 -11.32
N LEU A 19 -16.79 21.63 -12.14
CA LEU A 19 -16.39 22.98 -11.74
C LEU A 19 -17.57 23.95 -11.65
N LEU A 20 -18.59 23.79 -12.51
CA LEU A 20 -19.78 24.65 -12.53
C LEU A 20 -20.56 24.60 -11.20
N GLY A 21 -20.64 23.42 -10.59
CA GLY A 21 -21.24 23.21 -9.27
C GLY A 21 -20.29 23.44 -8.10
N ALA A 22 -19.03 23.79 -8.37
CA ALA A 22 -17.96 23.89 -7.37
C ALA A 22 -17.24 25.24 -7.41
N GLN A 23 -17.99 26.33 -7.57
CA GLN A 23 -17.46 27.68 -7.78
C GLN A 23 -16.61 28.23 -6.60
N ASN A 24 -16.68 27.60 -5.43
CA ASN A 24 -15.85 27.89 -4.27
C ASN A 24 -14.57 27.04 -4.21
N LEU A 25 -14.35 26.13 -5.15
CA LEU A 25 -13.07 25.43 -5.37
C LEU A 25 -12.21 26.25 -6.35
N ILE A 26 -11.61 27.32 -5.84
CA ILE A 26 -10.80 28.30 -6.59
C ILE A 26 -9.55 27.63 -7.22
N TYR A 27 -9.03 26.57 -6.61
CA TYR A 27 -7.83 25.86 -7.07
C TYR A 27 -8.14 24.62 -7.92
N ALA A 28 -9.40 24.21 -8.05
CA ALA A 28 -9.77 23.07 -8.89
C ALA A 28 -9.39 23.26 -10.37
N GLU A 29 -9.54 24.47 -10.92
CA GLU A 29 -9.05 24.77 -12.27
C GLU A 29 -7.52 24.66 -12.36
N HIS A 30 -6.81 25.10 -11.33
CA HIS A 30 -5.35 24.99 -11.28
C HIS A 30 -4.89 23.53 -11.23
N GLU A 31 -5.59 22.69 -10.48
CA GLU A 31 -5.34 21.25 -10.44
C GLU A 31 -5.49 20.61 -11.82
N VAL A 32 -6.60 20.91 -12.52
CA VAL A 32 -6.81 20.44 -13.90
C VAL A 32 -5.65 20.84 -14.80
N MET A 33 -5.28 22.12 -14.80
CA MET A 33 -4.20 22.64 -15.66
C MET A 33 -2.87 21.93 -15.39
N GLN A 34 -2.54 21.69 -14.12
CA GLN A 34 -1.31 20.99 -13.73
C GLN A 34 -1.31 19.54 -14.21
N ILE A 35 -2.44 18.83 -14.11
CA ILE A 35 -2.55 17.45 -14.59
C ILE A 35 -2.49 17.40 -16.13
N GLU A 36 -3.14 18.31 -16.84
CA GLU A 36 -3.05 18.42 -18.31
C GLU A 36 -1.62 18.67 -18.79
N GLU A 37 -0.86 19.50 -18.07
CA GLU A 37 0.54 19.78 -18.40
C GLU A 37 1.41 18.50 -18.34
N LEU A 38 1.08 17.54 -17.47
CA LEU A 38 1.76 16.24 -17.43
C LEU A 38 1.61 15.48 -18.75
N GLY A 39 0.42 15.52 -19.37
CA GLY A 39 0.17 14.92 -20.67
C GLY A 39 1.02 15.55 -21.78
N SER A 40 1.23 16.86 -21.70
CA SER A 40 2.07 17.61 -22.67
C SER A 40 3.55 17.22 -22.60
N ARG A 41 4.02 16.65 -21.48
CA ARG A 41 5.40 16.19 -21.29
C ARG A 41 5.68 14.82 -21.92
N GLY A 42 4.65 14.12 -22.41
CA GLY A 42 4.76 12.91 -23.22
C GLY A 42 4.89 11.58 -22.47
N ASN A 43 4.86 11.60 -21.13
CA ASN A 43 4.98 10.40 -20.29
C ASN A 43 3.63 9.77 -19.92
N CYS A 44 2.53 10.45 -20.21
CA CYS A 44 1.17 9.98 -20.02
C CYS A 44 0.24 10.59 -21.07
N ALA A 45 -0.94 10.01 -21.24
CA ALA A 45 -2.05 10.61 -21.96
C ALA A 45 -3.08 11.11 -20.95
N VAL A 46 -3.47 12.38 -21.06
CA VAL A 46 -4.47 13.00 -20.17
C VAL A 46 -5.67 13.39 -21.00
N ARG A 47 -6.86 13.04 -20.52
CA ARG A 47 -8.14 13.51 -21.06
C ARG A 47 -8.91 14.17 -19.94
N VAL A 48 -9.37 15.39 -20.18
CA VAL A 48 -10.18 16.14 -19.22
C VAL A 48 -11.59 16.31 -19.78
N GLU A 49 -12.58 15.97 -18.96
CA GLU A 49 -13.99 16.23 -19.23
C GLU A 49 -14.50 17.23 -18.19
N HIS A 50 -14.81 18.44 -18.64
CA HIS A 50 -15.36 19.50 -17.80
C HIS A 50 -16.88 19.45 -17.81
N ASP A 51 -17.47 19.43 -16.62
CA ASP A 51 -18.90 19.68 -16.39
C ASP A 51 -19.83 18.84 -17.28
N ARG A 52 -19.35 17.64 -17.61
CA ARG A 52 -20.11 16.67 -18.40
C ARG A 52 -21.05 15.90 -17.49
N SER A 53 -22.20 15.49 -18.04
CA SER A 53 -23.16 14.68 -17.29
C SER A 53 -22.55 13.35 -16.89
N TRP A 54 -22.78 12.91 -15.64
CA TRP A 54 -22.32 11.63 -15.13
C TRP A 54 -22.81 10.45 -15.97
N THR A 55 -23.98 10.58 -16.61
CA THR A 55 -24.52 9.57 -17.52
C THR A 55 -23.60 9.25 -18.70
N ASP A 56 -22.75 10.20 -19.09
CA ASP A 56 -21.84 10.06 -20.23
C ASP A 56 -20.52 9.39 -19.81
N LEU A 57 -20.27 9.21 -18.51
CA LEU A 57 -19.01 8.70 -18.01
C LEU A 57 -18.70 7.29 -18.56
N ALA A 58 -19.72 6.42 -18.68
CA ALA A 58 -19.53 5.08 -19.24
C ALA A 58 -19.02 5.12 -20.69
N GLU A 59 -19.59 6.00 -21.53
CA GLU A 59 -19.14 6.19 -22.92
C GLU A 59 -17.69 6.66 -22.97
N VAL A 60 -17.32 7.65 -22.15
CA VAL A 60 -15.97 8.20 -22.09
C VAL A 60 -14.96 7.16 -21.59
N LEU A 61 -15.32 6.38 -20.57
CA LEU A 61 -14.51 5.30 -20.05
C LEU A 61 -14.24 4.23 -21.13
N SER A 62 -15.26 3.86 -21.89
CA SER A 62 -15.16 2.87 -22.97
C SER A 62 -14.27 3.34 -24.14
N ASP A 63 -14.40 4.62 -24.53
CA ASP A 63 -13.64 5.24 -25.62
C ASP A 63 -12.17 5.48 -25.24
N PHE A 64 -11.93 6.10 -24.08
CA PHE A 64 -10.58 6.50 -23.68
C PHE A 64 -9.77 5.35 -23.06
N ARG A 65 -10.45 4.45 -22.33
CA ARG A 65 -9.87 3.36 -21.52
C ARG A 65 -8.77 3.84 -20.59
N PRO A 66 -9.08 4.66 -19.58
CA PRO A 66 -8.08 5.16 -18.64
C PRO A 66 -7.51 4.05 -17.74
N ASP A 67 -6.25 4.20 -17.35
CA ASP A 67 -5.65 3.43 -16.26
C ASP A 67 -6.00 4.06 -14.90
N ILE A 68 -6.21 5.38 -14.88
CA ILE A 68 -6.51 6.16 -13.68
C ILE A 68 -7.72 7.06 -13.95
N PHE A 69 -8.71 6.98 -13.07
CA PHE A 69 -9.82 7.95 -13.02
C PHE A 69 -9.57 8.93 -11.87
N HIS A 70 -9.56 10.22 -12.19
CA HIS A 70 -9.41 11.32 -11.25
C HIS A 70 -10.69 12.16 -11.25
N PHE A 71 -11.40 12.22 -10.14
CA PHE A 71 -12.52 13.13 -9.95
C PHE A 71 -12.08 14.40 -9.23
N ILE A 72 -12.44 15.57 -9.76
CA ILE A 72 -12.27 16.88 -9.11
C ILE A 72 -13.65 17.50 -8.93
N GLY A 73 -14.04 17.78 -7.69
CA GLY A 73 -15.30 18.45 -7.41
C GLY A 73 -15.72 18.29 -5.95
N HIS A 74 -16.98 18.62 -5.66
CA HIS A 74 -17.48 18.50 -4.30
C HIS A 74 -17.79 17.06 -3.89
N GLY A 75 -17.52 16.79 -2.62
CA GLY A 75 -18.10 15.67 -1.89
C GLY A 75 -19.06 16.20 -0.81
N SER A 76 -20.16 15.49 -0.57
CA SER A 76 -21.14 15.84 0.45
C SER A 76 -21.74 14.61 1.12
N LYS A 77 -21.50 14.47 2.42
CA LYS A 77 -21.94 13.31 3.24
C LYS A 77 -21.53 11.98 2.61
N GLY A 78 -20.40 11.99 1.94
CA GLY A 78 -19.89 10.81 1.28
C GLY A 78 -20.47 10.46 -0.07
N ASP A 79 -21.18 11.38 -0.73
CA ASP A 79 -21.51 11.30 -2.15
C ASP A 79 -20.67 12.31 -2.93
N LEU A 80 -20.34 12.04 -4.20
CA LEU A 80 -19.81 13.07 -5.09
C LEU A 80 -20.96 13.90 -5.64
N ILE A 81 -20.71 15.19 -5.87
CA ILE A 81 -21.64 16.08 -6.56
C ILE A 81 -21.15 16.27 -7.99
N ALA A 82 -21.97 15.88 -8.95
CA ALA A 82 -21.67 16.02 -10.37
C ALA A 82 -22.94 16.40 -11.13
N LEU A 83 -22.79 17.03 -12.28
CA LEU A 83 -23.89 17.20 -13.23
C LEU A 83 -24.39 15.83 -13.68
N ASP A 84 -25.70 15.71 -13.76
CA ASP A 84 -26.37 14.45 -14.00
C ASP A 84 -27.70 14.67 -14.70
N MET A 85 -28.11 13.70 -15.53
CA MET A 85 -29.40 13.75 -16.19
C MET A 85 -30.49 13.28 -15.22
N ASN A 86 -31.45 14.15 -14.96
CA ASN A 86 -32.67 13.83 -14.23
C ASN A 86 -33.79 13.52 -15.24
N GLU A 87 -34.56 12.45 -15.05
CA GLU A 87 -35.72 12.10 -15.89
C GLU A 87 -36.74 13.25 -16.04
N SER A 88 -36.78 14.17 -15.08
CA SER A 88 -37.69 15.31 -15.05
C SER A 88 -37.12 16.62 -15.64
N SER A 89 -35.86 16.64 -16.09
CA SER A 89 -35.22 17.81 -16.70
C SER A 89 -34.50 17.43 -18.01
N PRO A 90 -34.71 18.16 -19.12
CA PRO A 90 -33.95 17.93 -20.35
C PRO A 90 -32.51 18.45 -20.27
N PHE A 91 -32.12 19.12 -19.18
CA PHE A 91 -30.78 19.65 -18.96
C PHE A 91 -30.13 18.97 -17.75
N PRO A 92 -28.81 18.70 -17.79
CA PRO A 92 -28.07 18.21 -16.63
C PRO A 92 -28.23 19.14 -15.42
N MET A 93 -28.41 18.56 -14.25
CA MET A 93 -28.49 19.26 -12.96
C MET A 93 -27.55 18.59 -11.96
N GLU A 94 -27.23 19.26 -10.86
CA GLU A 94 -26.45 18.64 -9.79
C GLU A 94 -27.16 17.39 -9.24
N GLY A 95 -26.48 16.26 -9.36
CA GLY A 95 -26.88 14.96 -8.85
C GLY A 95 -25.90 14.47 -7.79
N ARG A 96 -26.40 13.58 -6.92
CA ARG A 96 -25.57 12.86 -5.96
C ARG A 96 -25.14 11.54 -6.59
N ILE A 97 -23.84 11.33 -6.63
CA ILE A 97 -23.24 10.09 -7.10
C ILE A 97 -22.80 9.30 -5.88
N THR A 98 -23.43 8.16 -5.66
CA THR A 98 -23.10 7.26 -4.54
C THR A 98 -21.99 6.28 -4.95
N PRO A 99 -21.31 5.63 -3.98
CA PRO A 99 -20.35 4.58 -4.28
C PRO A 99 -20.93 3.47 -5.18
N GLU A 100 -22.16 3.03 -4.93
CA GLU A 100 -22.82 1.97 -5.72
C GLU A 100 -23.03 2.39 -7.17
N ARG A 101 -23.35 3.67 -7.39
CA ARG A 101 -23.53 4.20 -8.73
C ARG A 101 -22.21 4.34 -9.48
N LEU A 102 -21.14 4.73 -8.79
CA LEU A 102 -19.79 4.69 -9.35
C LEU A 102 -19.43 3.25 -9.75
N VAL A 103 -19.64 2.28 -8.86
CA VAL A 103 -19.41 0.85 -9.17
C VAL A 103 -20.20 0.41 -10.38
N ALA A 104 -21.48 0.77 -10.46
CA ALA A 104 -22.33 0.42 -11.60
C ALA A 104 -21.83 1.04 -12.92
N THR A 105 -21.30 2.27 -12.88
CA THR A 105 -20.76 2.95 -14.06
C THR A 105 -19.50 2.26 -14.59
N PHE A 106 -18.73 1.62 -13.71
CA PHE A 106 -17.47 0.95 -14.04
C PHE A 106 -17.65 -0.56 -14.32
N ARG A 107 -18.77 -1.16 -13.93
CA ARG A 107 -18.99 -2.62 -14.01
C ARG A 107 -18.96 -3.21 -15.42
N ASP A 108 -19.31 -2.43 -16.44
CA ASP A 108 -19.52 -2.96 -17.79
C ASP A 108 -18.29 -2.83 -18.72
N ASP A 109 -17.40 -1.83 -18.49
CA ASP A 109 -16.34 -1.49 -19.46
C ASP A 109 -14.93 -1.22 -18.87
N THR A 110 -14.71 -1.32 -17.55
CA THR A 110 -13.46 -0.82 -16.92
C THR A 110 -12.59 -1.83 -16.18
N ASN A 111 -12.43 -3.06 -16.69
CA ASN A 111 -11.39 -3.99 -16.18
C ASN A 111 -9.94 -3.44 -16.28
N HIS A 112 -9.76 -2.21 -16.73
CA HIS A 112 -8.48 -1.54 -16.95
C HIS A 112 -8.16 -0.42 -15.95
N VAL A 113 -9.16 0.13 -15.23
CA VAL A 113 -8.89 1.21 -14.28
C VAL A 113 -8.26 0.60 -13.02
N ALA A 114 -7.01 0.91 -12.76
CA ALA A 114 -6.26 0.44 -11.60
C ALA A 114 -6.06 1.52 -10.53
N GLY A 115 -6.29 2.80 -10.86
CA GLY A 115 -6.22 3.91 -9.91
C GLY A 115 -7.51 4.73 -9.87
N LEU A 116 -8.02 4.99 -8.67
CA LEU A 116 -9.09 5.96 -8.45
C LEU A 116 -8.58 7.07 -7.53
N PHE A 117 -8.57 8.30 -8.01
CA PHE A 117 -8.33 9.47 -7.19
C PHE A 117 -9.66 10.23 -7.10
N LEU A 118 -10.29 10.20 -5.93
CA LEU A 118 -11.54 10.91 -5.66
C LEU A 118 -11.23 12.18 -4.86
N ASN A 119 -10.84 13.26 -5.56
CA ASN A 119 -10.58 14.55 -4.94
C ASN A 119 -11.89 15.28 -4.64
N GLY A 120 -12.51 14.88 -3.53
CA GLY A 120 -13.70 15.47 -2.96
C GLY A 120 -13.76 15.19 -1.47
N CYS A 121 -14.55 15.97 -0.73
CA CYS A 121 -14.68 15.81 0.73
C CYS A 121 -15.32 14.47 1.10
N ASP A 122 -14.77 13.82 2.12
CA ASP A 122 -15.28 12.56 2.68
C ASP A 122 -15.42 11.47 1.61
N THR A 123 -14.41 11.22 0.78
CA THR A 123 -14.44 10.17 -0.27
C THR A 123 -13.70 8.90 0.13
N ALA A 124 -12.90 8.93 1.19
CA ALA A 124 -12.08 7.78 1.60
C ALA A 124 -12.92 6.55 2.00
N HIS A 125 -14.15 6.70 2.49
CA HIS A 125 -15.00 5.55 2.82
C HIS A 125 -15.57 4.83 1.61
N TRP A 126 -15.26 5.27 0.38
CA TRP A 126 -15.68 4.58 -0.84
C TRP A 126 -14.84 3.33 -1.09
N ALA A 127 -13.62 3.29 -0.56
CA ALA A 127 -12.68 2.20 -0.81
C ALA A 127 -13.22 0.79 -0.47
N PRO A 128 -13.89 0.55 0.68
CA PRO A 128 -14.52 -0.75 0.96
C PRO A 128 -15.56 -1.21 -0.08
N HIS A 129 -16.12 -0.28 -0.87
CA HIS A 129 -17.15 -0.56 -1.87
C HIS A 129 -16.56 -0.68 -3.28
N PHE A 130 -15.37 -0.12 -3.51
CA PHE A 130 -14.89 0.11 -4.87
C PHE A 130 -13.37 0.33 -4.96
N ILE A 131 -12.57 -0.67 -4.59
CA ILE A 131 -11.16 -0.72 -5.00
C ILE A 131 -11.05 -1.63 -6.23
N PRO A 132 -10.47 -1.17 -7.36
CA PRO A 132 -10.22 -2.02 -8.50
C PRO A 132 -9.31 -3.20 -8.15
N GLU A 133 -9.46 -4.33 -8.85
CA GLU A 133 -8.64 -5.52 -8.61
C GLU A 133 -7.15 -5.20 -8.81
N GLY A 134 -6.35 -5.39 -7.75
CA GLY A 134 -4.93 -5.04 -7.76
C GLY A 134 -4.63 -3.54 -7.85
N GLY A 135 -5.65 -2.69 -7.68
CA GLY A 135 -5.58 -1.25 -7.77
C GLY A 135 -5.58 -0.53 -6.43
N TRP A 136 -5.78 0.79 -6.49
CA TRP A 136 -5.79 1.69 -5.35
C TRP A 136 -6.87 2.76 -5.46
N VAL A 137 -7.24 3.32 -4.29
CA VAL A 137 -8.15 4.46 -4.16
C VAL A 137 -7.50 5.51 -3.27
N ILE A 138 -7.40 6.74 -3.74
CA ILE A 138 -7.05 7.92 -2.93
C ILE A 138 -8.33 8.73 -2.73
N GLY A 139 -8.63 9.07 -1.48
CA GLY A 139 -9.73 9.95 -1.11
C GLY A 139 -9.48 10.63 0.23
N SER A 140 -10.35 11.56 0.63
CA SER A 140 -10.20 12.26 1.92
C SER A 140 -11.14 11.70 2.99
N THR A 141 -10.70 11.67 4.25
CA THR A 141 -11.53 11.23 5.39
C THR A 141 -12.33 12.36 6.04
N HIS A 142 -11.98 13.59 5.73
CA HIS A 142 -12.57 14.82 6.24
C HIS A 142 -12.64 15.84 5.08
N PRO A 143 -13.27 17.00 5.29
CA PRO A 143 -13.14 18.11 4.36
C PRO A 143 -11.66 18.40 4.04
N LEU A 144 -11.35 18.40 2.74
CA LEU A 144 -10.04 18.73 2.21
C LEU A 144 -10.07 20.21 1.81
N SER A 145 -9.06 20.99 2.20
CA SER A 145 -8.96 22.34 1.67
C SER A 145 -8.53 22.28 0.20
N ASP A 146 -9.16 23.14 -0.58
CA ASP A 146 -9.10 23.16 -2.04
C ASP A 146 -7.66 23.33 -2.58
N ASP A 147 -6.87 24.17 -1.93
CA ASP A 147 -5.45 24.37 -2.24
C ASP A 147 -4.62 23.08 -2.10
N LEU A 148 -4.78 22.36 -0.99
CA LEU A 148 -4.00 21.15 -0.72
C LEU A 148 -4.29 20.03 -1.73
N GLY A 149 -5.54 19.88 -2.17
CA GLY A 149 -5.92 18.95 -3.23
C GLY A 149 -5.16 19.27 -4.52
N ALA A 150 -5.21 20.54 -4.92
CA ALA A 150 -4.55 21.03 -6.12
C ALA A 150 -3.01 20.93 -6.10
N PHE A 151 -2.39 20.98 -4.91
CA PHE A 151 -0.94 20.77 -4.78
C PHE A 151 -0.55 19.28 -4.68
N PHE A 152 -1.35 18.47 -4.00
CA PHE A 152 -1.05 17.06 -3.81
C PHE A 152 -1.08 16.27 -5.13
N ALA A 153 -2.12 16.47 -5.95
CA ALA A 153 -2.33 15.65 -7.14
C ALA A 153 -1.17 15.73 -8.16
N PRO A 154 -0.66 16.92 -8.52
CA PRO A 154 0.49 17.02 -9.43
C PRO A 154 1.76 16.37 -8.87
N LEU A 155 2.02 16.49 -7.56
CA LEU A 155 3.15 15.83 -6.90
C LEU A 155 3.02 14.31 -6.99
N PHE A 156 1.85 13.79 -6.64
CA PHE A 156 1.57 12.35 -6.70
C PHE A 156 1.78 11.79 -8.11
N TYR A 157 1.20 12.43 -9.13
CA TYR A 157 1.40 11.98 -10.50
C TYR A 157 2.84 12.14 -10.98
N GLY A 158 3.53 13.21 -10.57
CA GLY A 158 4.95 13.38 -10.87
C GLY A 158 5.79 12.20 -10.40
N TYR A 159 5.59 11.76 -9.16
CA TYR A 159 6.28 10.58 -8.61
C TYR A 159 5.82 9.28 -9.26
N LEU A 160 4.53 9.11 -9.51
CA LEU A 160 3.98 7.90 -10.13
C LEU A 160 4.54 7.72 -11.56
N LEU A 161 4.50 8.77 -12.37
CA LEU A 161 5.00 8.77 -13.75
C LEU A 161 6.54 8.68 -13.84
N ALA A 162 7.25 8.91 -12.73
CA ALA A 162 8.67 8.63 -12.62
C ALA A 162 8.98 7.12 -12.40
N GLY A 163 7.96 6.25 -12.41
CA GLY A 163 8.10 4.80 -12.27
C GLY A 163 8.10 4.31 -10.82
N ASN A 164 7.71 5.16 -9.86
CA ASN A 164 7.55 4.72 -8.48
C ASN A 164 6.27 3.89 -8.33
N LEU A 165 6.30 2.94 -7.39
CA LEU A 165 5.08 2.30 -6.91
C LEU A 165 4.11 3.37 -6.39
N ASP A 166 2.81 3.16 -6.60
CA ASP A 166 1.75 4.08 -6.15
C ASP A 166 1.83 4.41 -4.66
N SER A 167 2.23 3.44 -3.82
CA SER A 167 2.48 3.67 -2.40
C SER A 167 3.62 4.64 -2.13
N VAL A 168 4.70 4.51 -2.89
CA VAL A 168 5.90 5.31 -2.76
C VAL A 168 5.63 6.72 -3.30
N ALA A 169 4.93 6.82 -4.43
CA ALA A 169 4.50 8.10 -4.99
C ALA A 169 3.58 8.87 -4.03
N PHE A 170 2.63 8.18 -3.39
CA PHE A 170 1.76 8.78 -2.37
C PHE A 170 2.55 9.29 -1.16
N ASP A 171 3.46 8.47 -0.63
CA ASP A 171 4.27 8.84 0.53
C ASP A 171 5.20 10.03 0.23
N HIS A 172 5.80 10.07 -0.96
CA HIS A 172 6.64 11.20 -1.39
C HIS A 172 5.82 12.48 -1.57
N ALA A 173 4.70 12.43 -2.29
CA ALA A 173 3.84 13.60 -2.47
C ALA A 173 3.35 14.17 -1.13
N LEU A 174 2.99 13.29 -0.19
CA LEU A 174 2.58 13.73 1.15
C LEU A 174 3.73 14.35 1.95
N ASN A 175 4.97 13.86 1.77
CA ASN A 175 6.14 14.43 2.43
C ASN A 175 6.51 15.79 1.85
N ASP A 176 6.50 15.95 0.53
CA ASP A 176 6.77 17.24 -0.11
C ASP A 176 5.74 18.28 0.29
N LEU A 177 4.46 17.87 0.36
CA LEU A 177 3.39 18.76 0.80
C LEU A 177 3.56 19.19 2.27
N ARG A 178 4.09 18.31 3.14
CA ARG A 178 4.42 18.66 4.54
C ARG A 178 5.52 19.70 4.68
N GLU A 179 6.39 19.84 3.68
CA GLU A 179 7.44 20.86 3.73
C GLU A 179 6.89 22.27 3.50
N VAL A 180 5.71 22.37 2.88
CA VAL A 180 5.08 23.65 2.51
C VAL A 180 3.80 23.96 3.29
N ALA A 181 3.09 22.95 3.81
CA ALA A 181 1.87 23.11 4.59
C ALA A 181 2.14 23.06 6.11
N THR A 182 1.31 23.73 6.91
CA THR A 182 1.38 23.61 8.37
C THR A 182 0.69 22.32 8.86
N ASP A 183 1.05 21.82 10.05
CA ASP A 183 0.43 20.60 10.62
C ASP A 183 -1.11 20.69 10.75
N ALA A 184 -1.65 21.90 10.91
CA ALA A 184 -3.11 22.15 10.99
C ALA A 184 -3.80 22.12 9.61
N GLU A 185 -3.02 22.26 8.55
CA GLU A 185 -3.43 22.27 7.14
C GLU A 185 -2.98 21.00 6.44
N MET A 186 -2.70 19.91 7.18
CA MET A 186 -2.32 18.66 6.53
C MET A 186 -3.53 17.97 5.91
N PRO A 187 -3.48 17.55 4.64
CA PRO A 187 -4.61 16.89 4.02
C PRO A 187 -4.93 15.57 4.74
N THR A 188 -6.22 15.31 4.91
CA THR A 188 -6.74 14.06 5.50
C THR A 188 -6.89 12.96 4.45
N LEU A 189 -6.01 13.00 3.43
CA LEU A 189 -5.97 12.04 2.35
C LEU A 189 -5.54 10.68 2.86
N VAL A 190 -6.26 9.66 2.43
CA VAL A 190 -5.98 8.26 2.72
C VAL A 190 -5.92 7.51 1.40
N ARG A 191 -4.84 6.75 1.23
CA ARG A 191 -4.74 5.75 0.17
C ARG A 191 -5.17 4.40 0.70
N TRP A 192 -6.12 3.80 0.00
CA TRP A 192 -6.56 2.43 0.17
C TRP A 192 -6.00 1.59 -0.97
N ILE A 193 -5.64 0.35 -0.65
CA ILE A 193 -5.18 -0.65 -1.63
C ILE A 193 -6.16 -1.81 -1.54
N ALA A 194 -6.33 -2.54 -2.64
CA ALA A 194 -7.03 -3.82 -2.61
C ALA A 194 -6.48 -4.65 -1.45
N ASP A 195 -7.38 -5.28 -0.69
CA ASP A 195 -6.93 -6.18 0.37
C ASP A 195 -6.04 -7.25 -0.28
N PRO A 196 -4.81 -7.47 0.22
CA PRO A 196 -3.95 -8.48 -0.37
C PRO A 196 -4.63 -9.84 -0.26
N GLU A 197 -4.58 -10.58 -1.36
CA GLU A 197 -4.85 -12.01 -1.37
C GLU A 197 -4.06 -12.72 -0.26
N PRO A 198 -4.55 -13.84 0.29
CA PRO A 198 -3.87 -14.59 1.35
C PRO A 198 -2.39 -14.86 1.07
N SER A 199 -2.04 -15.17 -0.18
CA SER A 199 -0.65 -15.40 -0.59
C SER A 199 0.21 -14.13 -0.55
N ASP A 200 -0.32 -12.98 -0.95
CA ASP A 200 0.37 -11.70 -0.89
C ASP A 200 0.54 -11.21 0.54
N PHE A 201 -0.48 -11.40 1.37
CA PHE A 201 -0.41 -11.09 2.78
C PHE A 201 0.67 -11.91 3.48
N LEU A 202 0.70 -13.23 3.25
CA LEU A 202 1.74 -14.12 3.78
C LEU A 202 3.13 -13.73 3.28
N GLN A 203 3.31 -13.50 1.97
CA GLN A 203 4.58 -13.05 1.42
C GLN A 203 5.06 -11.77 2.13
N LYS A 204 4.17 -10.80 2.31
CA LYS A 204 4.50 -9.50 2.93
C LYS A 204 4.86 -9.59 4.42
N ILE A 205 4.24 -10.52 5.15
CA ILE A 205 4.60 -10.78 6.55
C ILE A 205 6.02 -11.34 6.65
N PHE A 206 6.37 -12.27 5.77
CA PHE A 206 7.60 -13.06 5.85
C PHE A 206 8.76 -12.54 4.99
N SER A 207 8.56 -11.49 4.18
CA SER A 207 9.64 -10.77 3.48
C SER A 207 10.34 -9.70 4.35
N ARG A 208 10.02 -9.65 5.64
CA ARG A 208 10.65 -8.75 6.60
C ARG A 208 12.09 -9.17 6.90
N GLN A 209 12.92 -8.19 7.26
CA GLN A 209 14.35 -8.39 7.57
C GLN A 209 14.64 -9.56 8.53
N ALA A 210 13.77 -9.77 9.52
CA ALA A 210 13.85 -10.87 10.49
C ALA A 210 13.84 -12.29 9.88
N PHE A 211 13.52 -12.42 8.58
CA PHE A 211 13.53 -13.67 7.82
C PHE A 211 14.49 -13.63 6.63
N LEU A 212 15.27 -12.55 6.47
CA LEU A 212 16.22 -12.38 5.38
C LEU A 212 17.68 -12.49 5.87
N LEU A 213 17.95 -12.14 7.13
CA LEU A 213 19.27 -12.22 7.75
C LEU A 213 19.43 -13.49 8.57
N CYS A 214 20.65 -14.02 8.66
CA CYS A 214 20.97 -15.08 9.61
C CYS A 214 21.02 -14.52 11.04
N ALA A 215 20.85 -15.39 12.04
CA ALA A 215 20.79 -15.01 13.44
C ALA A 215 22.06 -14.28 13.94
N ALA A 216 23.24 -14.62 13.40
CA ALA A 216 24.49 -13.94 13.76
C ALA A 216 24.65 -12.53 13.17
N ASP A 217 23.90 -12.21 12.10
CA ASP A 217 23.89 -10.89 11.45
C ASP A 217 22.68 -10.04 11.88
N GLU A 218 21.85 -10.55 12.79
CA GLU A 218 20.78 -9.77 13.40
C GLU A 218 21.37 -8.68 14.28
N GLY A 219 21.07 -7.42 13.93
CA GLY A 219 21.51 -6.27 14.74
C GLY A 219 20.93 -6.28 16.16
N SER A 220 19.78 -6.95 16.37
CA SER A 220 19.12 -7.05 17.68
C SER A 220 18.23 -8.29 17.78
N LEU A 221 18.57 -9.20 18.70
CA LEU A 221 17.72 -10.34 19.03
C LEU A 221 16.40 -9.93 19.69
N VAL A 222 16.33 -8.73 20.26
CA VAL A 222 15.09 -8.14 20.79
C VAL A 222 14.18 -7.72 19.64
N ASP A 223 14.73 -7.15 18.57
CA ASP A 223 13.97 -6.73 17.40
C ASP A 223 13.45 -7.95 16.65
N LEU A 224 14.27 -9.01 16.53
CA LEU A 224 13.81 -10.30 16.05
C LEU A 224 12.62 -10.81 16.87
N SER A 225 12.75 -10.89 18.20
CA SER A 225 11.65 -11.37 19.06
C SER A 225 10.37 -10.54 18.87
N THR A 226 10.53 -9.22 18.71
CA THR A 226 9.42 -8.30 18.42
C THR A 226 8.80 -8.56 17.06
N ALA A 227 9.61 -8.84 16.04
CA ALA A 227 9.16 -9.17 14.70
C ALA A 227 8.37 -10.50 14.69
N LEU A 228 8.84 -11.53 15.40
CA LEU A 228 8.14 -12.82 15.53
C LEU A 228 6.76 -12.65 16.19
N LYS A 229 6.67 -11.87 17.27
CA LYS A 229 5.39 -11.52 17.89
C LYS A 229 4.47 -10.77 16.94
N GLY A 230 5.03 -9.85 16.14
CA GLY A 230 4.29 -9.12 15.11
C GLY A 230 3.71 -10.04 14.04
N VAL A 231 4.49 -11.05 13.60
CA VAL A 231 4.02 -12.09 12.67
C VAL A 231 2.90 -12.92 13.28
N ARG A 232 3.06 -13.38 14.53
CA ARG A 232 2.01 -14.13 15.23
C ARG A 232 0.71 -13.34 15.33
N SER A 233 0.80 -12.07 15.72
CA SER A 233 -0.35 -11.18 15.76
C SER A 233 -0.98 -11.08 14.38
N ALA A 234 -0.20 -10.86 13.32
CA ALA A 234 -0.72 -10.71 11.96
C ALA A 234 -1.42 -11.97 11.43
N LEU A 235 -0.93 -13.16 11.75
CA LEU A 235 -1.59 -14.43 11.41
C LEU A 235 -2.94 -14.59 12.13
N GLY A 236 -3.05 -14.12 13.37
CA GLY A 236 -4.28 -14.20 14.16
C GLY A 236 -5.30 -13.12 13.83
N THR A 237 -4.85 -11.89 13.58
CA THR A 237 -5.73 -10.73 13.32
C THR A 237 -5.93 -10.45 11.84
N GLN A 238 -5.23 -11.17 10.95
CA GLN A 238 -5.16 -10.91 9.51
C GLN A 238 -4.86 -9.44 9.19
N SER A 239 -4.12 -8.79 10.07
CA SER A 239 -3.74 -7.38 9.94
C SER A 239 -2.32 -7.16 10.39
N ILE A 240 -1.57 -6.40 9.61
CA ILE A 240 -0.18 -6.14 9.86
C ILE A 240 0.05 -4.63 9.89
N LYS A 241 0.57 -4.14 11.01
CA LYS A 241 1.06 -2.76 11.13
C LYS A 241 2.43 -2.69 10.48
N THR A 242 2.54 -1.93 9.40
CA THR A 242 3.81 -1.57 8.78
C THR A 242 4.24 -0.22 9.33
N ARG A 243 5.39 -0.20 10.00
CA ARG A 243 6.05 1.06 10.36
C ARG A 243 6.74 1.56 9.10
N VAL A 244 6.17 2.56 8.45
CA VAL A 244 6.92 3.35 7.47
C VAL A 244 7.95 4.11 8.30
N LYS A 245 9.22 4.02 7.90
CA LYS A 245 10.33 4.62 8.66
C LYS A 245 10.03 6.11 8.81
N ILE A 246 9.67 6.51 10.04
CA ILE A 246 9.49 7.89 10.50
C ILE A 246 8.14 8.51 10.04
N ARG A 247 7.16 8.57 10.95
CA ARG A 247 5.87 9.33 10.87
C ARG A 247 4.67 8.72 10.12
N GLY A 248 4.43 7.43 10.29
CA GLY A 248 3.10 6.85 10.07
C GLY A 248 3.07 5.34 10.26
N SER A 249 1.98 4.81 10.83
CA SER A 249 1.69 3.38 10.77
C SER A 249 0.62 3.13 9.72
N SER A 250 0.99 2.46 8.63
CA SER A 250 -0.01 1.89 7.72
C SER A 250 -0.42 0.52 8.25
N THR A 251 -1.70 0.17 8.09
CA THR A 251 -2.23 -1.15 8.42
C THR A 251 -2.64 -1.82 7.13
N VAL A 252 -2.09 -2.99 6.85
CA VAL A 252 -2.52 -3.84 5.74
C VAL A 252 -3.41 -4.94 6.32
N ILE A 253 -4.59 -5.15 5.75
CA ILE A 253 -5.59 -6.10 6.24
C ILE A 253 -5.86 -7.12 5.13
N CYS A 254 -5.77 -8.42 5.44
CA CYS A 254 -6.24 -9.49 4.55
C CYS A 254 -7.67 -9.83 4.98
N ARG A 255 -8.65 -9.53 4.14
CA ARG A 255 -10.06 -9.85 4.44
C ARG A 255 -10.41 -11.30 4.12
N ASP A 256 -9.78 -11.86 3.10
CA ASP A 256 -9.96 -13.26 2.78
C ASP A 256 -9.29 -14.15 3.81
N PRO A 257 -9.99 -15.19 4.29
CA PRO A 257 -9.50 -16.03 5.36
C PRO A 257 -8.24 -16.78 4.93
N LEU A 258 -7.18 -16.64 5.72
CA LEU A 258 -6.01 -17.49 5.59
C LEU A 258 -6.40 -18.98 5.79
N PRO A 259 -5.84 -19.92 5.01
CA PRO A 259 -6.16 -21.34 5.17
C PRO A 259 -5.81 -21.83 6.59
N ALA A 260 -6.82 -22.29 7.34
CA ALA A 260 -6.68 -22.59 8.78
C ALA A 260 -5.60 -23.64 9.09
N GLN A 261 -5.45 -24.65 8.23
CA GLN A 261 -4.39 -25.65 8.35
C GLN A 261 -3.02 -25.01 8.19
N SER A 262 -2.83 -24.19 7.15
CA SER A 262 -1.58 -23.46 6.91
C SER A 262 -1.23 -22.54 8.08
N VAL A 263 -2.19 -21.77 8.59
CA VAL A 263 -1.99 -20.91 9.77
C VAL A 263 -1.53 -21.72 10.98
N THR A 264 -2.13 -22.88 11.21
CA THR A 264 -1.76 -23.77 12.32
C THR A 264 -0.33 -24.30 12.16
N GLU A 265 0.04 -24.74 10.95
CA GLU A 265 1.37 -25.26 10.67
C GLU A 265 2.45 -24.17 10.76
N ILE A 266 2.18 -22.98 10.21
CA ILE A 266 3.06 -21.82 10.29
C ILE A 266 3.23 -21.38 11.75
N THR A 267 2.14 -21.33 12.52
CA THR A 267 2.19 -20.96 13.95
C THR A 267 3.02 -21.94 14.77
N ARG A 268 2.88 -23.25 14.52
CA ARG A 268 3.70 -24.28 15.18
C ARG A 268 5.18 -24.16 14.81
N ALA A 269 5.48 -23.85 13.55
CA ALA A 269 6.86 -23.61 13.12
C ALA A 269 7.42 -22.33 13.77
N LEU A 270 6.60 -21.29 13.94
CA LEU A 270 6.96 -20.06 14.65
C LEU A 270 7.27 -20.31 16.14
N ASP A 271 6.48 -21.15 16.82
CA ASP A 271 6.74 -21.57 18.21
C ASP A 271 8.14 -22.18 18.36
N LYS A 272 8.57 -22.97 17.38
CA LYS A 272 9.91 -23.57 17.36
C LYS A 272 11.02 -22.52 17.26
N VAL A 273 10.86 -21.52 16.39
CA VAL A 273 11.82 -20.40 16.27
C VAL A 273 11.90 -19.62 17.58
N GLU A 274 10.76 -19.32 18.21
CA GLU A 274 10.72 -18.61 19.48
C GLU A 274 11.38 -19.41 20.62
N ALA A 275 11.20 -20.74 20.66
CA ALA A 275 11.85 -21.60 21.62
C ALA A 275 13.37 -21.66 21.45
N ASP A 276 13.86 -21.77 20.21
CA ASP A 276 15.30 -21.78 19.92
C ASP A 276 15.94 -20.43 20.21
N LEU A 277 15.24 -19.32 19.91
CA LEU A 277 15.67 -17.98 20.29
C LEU A 277 15.73 -17.82 21.81
N GLN A 278 14.73 -18.29 22.54
CA GLN A 278 14.70 -18.21 24.00
C GLN A 278 15.83 -19.02 24.64
N HIS A 279 16.18 -20.17 24.06
CA HIS A 279 17.32 -20.98 24.49
C HIS A 279 18.62 -20.19 24.34
N LEU A 280 18.88 -19.61 23.16
CA LEU A 280 20.07 -18.78 22.93
C LEU A 280 20.14 -17.59 23.89
N ARG A 281 19.02 -16.89 24.11
CA ARG A 281 18.96 -15.75 25.05
C ARG A 281 19.26 -16.13 26.50
N THR A 282 18.92 -17.36 26.88
CA THR A 282 19.16 -17.90 28.23
C THR A 282 20.62 -18.28 28.41
N GLU A 283 21.23 -18.88 27.39
CA GLU A 283 22.65 -19.28 27.41
C GLU A 283 23.59 -18.07 27.26
N PHE A 284 23.21 -17.09 26.42
CA PHE A 284 24.04 -15.92 26.10
C PHE A 284 23.31 -14.58 26.34
N PRO A 285 23.02 -14.22 27.60
CA PRO A 285 22.27 -13.00 27.92
C PRO A 285 23.02 -11.71 27.53
N VAL A 286 24.36 -11.76 27.42
CA VAL A 286 25.18 -10.62 27.00
C VAL A 286 24.93 -10.24 25.53
N VAL A 287 24.68 -11.23 24.67
CA VAL A 287 24.46 -11.00 23.23
C VAL A 287 23.17 -10.26 22.96
N VAL A 288 22.19 -10.42 23.85
CA VAL A 288 20.88 -9.74 23.74
C VAL A 288 20.97 -8.25 24.07
N ARG A 289 21.98 -7.83 24.85
CA ARG A 289 22.08 -6.47 25.38
C ARG A 289 22.78 -5.49 24.44
N TYR A 290 23.59 -6.00 23.51
CA TYR A 290 24.45 -5.20 22.66
C TYR A 290 24.24 -5.56 21.20
N ILE A 291 24.21 -4.54 20.34
CA ILE A 291 24.40 -4.72 18.91
C ILE A 291 25.79 -5.36 18.74
N ASP A 292 25.87 -6.41 17.92
CA ASP A 292 27.07 -7.26 17.77
C ASP A 292 27.56 -7.95 19.06
N GLY A 293 26.66 -8.18 20.01
CA GLY A 293 27.02 -8.70 21.33
C GLY A 293 27.78 -10.03 21.34
N TRP A 294 27.71 -10.82 20.26
CA TRP A 294 28.48 -12.06 20.12
C TRP A 294 29.99 -11.81 19.97
N MET A 295 30.41 -10.65 19.46
CA MET A 295 31.84 -10.28 19.39
C MET A 295 32.45 -10.13 20.80
N HIS A 296 31.63 -9.85 21.81
CA HIS A 296 32.04 -9.77 23.20
C HIS A 296 32.12 -11.12 23.91
N LEU A 297 31.76 -12.22 23.23
CA LEU A 297 31.95 -13.57 23.77
C LEU A 297 33.41 -13.98 23.71
N GLU A 298 33.85 -14.72 24.72
CA GLU A 298 35.14 -15.41 24.70
C GLU A 298 35.18 -16.40 23.52
N LEU A 299 36.37 -16.64 22.95
CA LEU A 299 36.56 -17.54 21.80
C LEU A 299 35.90 -18.92 22.02
N LYS A 300 36.02 -19.49 23.21
CA LYS A 300 35.44 -20.80 23.58
C LYS A 300 33.90 -20.82 23.52
N ASP A 301 33.26 -19.67 23.71
CA ASP A 301 31.81 -19.51 23.76
C ASP A 301 31.24 -19.14 22.38
N ARG A 302 32.07 -18.67 21.45
CA ARG A 302 31.66 -18.29 20.08
C ARG A 302 31.20 -19.49 19.27
N ASP A 303 31.91 -20.61 19.32
CA ASP A 303 31.51 -21.83 18.61
C ASP A 303 30.15 -22.33 19.09
N ARG A 304 29.95 -22.28 20.40
CA ARG A 304 28.68 -22.67 21.03
C ARG A 304 27.55 -21.72 20.66
N PHE A 305 27.81 -20.41 20.64
CA PHE A 305 26.87 -19.41 20.16
C PHE A 305 26.48 -19.65 18.70
N LEU A 306 27.45 -19.85 17.80
CA LEU A 306 27.20 -20.09 16.38
C LEU A 306 26.34 -21.35 16.16
N LEU A 307 26.55 -22.41 16.94
CA LEU A 307 25.71 -23.60 16.89
C LEU A 307 24.24 -23.31 17.24
N LEU A 308 23.99 -22.45 18.24
CA LEU A 308 22.63 -22.05 18.60
C LEU A 308 22.03 -21.07 17.58
N ALA A 309 22.85 -20.19 17.01
CA ALA A 309 22.44 -19.28 15.94
C ALA A 309 22.01 -20.08 14.69
N ASP A 310 22.79 -21.08 14.28
CA ASP A 310 22.43 -22.01 13.20
C ASP A 310 21.12 -22.74 13.49
N LYS A 311 20.89 -23.15 14.74
CA LYS A 311 19.63 -23.79 15.14
C LYS A 311 18.43 -22.87 14.94
N ILE A 312 18.59 -21.58 15.22
CA ILE A 312 17.55 -20.57 14.95
C ILE A 312 17.34 -20.43 13.43
N ASP A 313 18.42 -20.33 12.66
CA ASP A 313 18.37 -20.22 11.20
C ASP A 313 17.67 -21.43 10.56
N ASP A 314 17.97 -22.64 11.03
CA ASP A 314 17.32 -23.88 10.60
C ASP A 314 15.83 -23.89 10.92
N SER A 315 15.46 -23.48 12.12
CA SER A 315 14.05 -23.37 12.54
C SER A 315 13.30 -22.32 11.72
N ARG A 316 13.94 -21.19 11.39
CA ARG A 316 13.35 -20.18 10.49
C ARG A 316 13.26 -20.68 9.05
N ASN A 317 14.25 -21.41 8.55
CA ASN A 317 14.19 -22.04 7.22
C ASN A 317 13.08 -23.09 7.15
N PHE A 318 12.87 -23.86 8.22
CA PHE A 318 11.72 -24.76 8.33
C PHE A 318 10.39 -24.01 8.27
N LEU A 319 10.28 -22.90 9.00
CA LEU A 319 9.13 -21.99 8.93
C LEU A 319 8.92 -21.43 7.52
N LEU A 320 9.95 -20.92 6.86
CA LEU A 320 9.86 -20.38 5.50
C LEU A 320 9.45 -21.43 4.47
N ARG A 321 9.87 -22.70 4.63
CA ARG A 321 9.38 -23.79 3.79
C ARG A 321 7.88 -24.03 3.98
N LYS A 322 7.36 -23.90 5.20
CA LYS A 322 5.91 -23.98 5.48
C LYS A 322 5.15 -22.82 4.86
N VAL A 323 5.70 -21.62 4.90
CA VAL A 323 5.12 -20.46 4.21
C VAL A 323 5.15 -20.66 2.70
N ASN A 324 6.27 -21.09 2.11
CA ASN A 324 6.43 -21.30 0.67
C ASN A 324 5.50 -22.39 0.10
N GLN A 325 5.01 -23.33 0.93
CA GLN A 325 3.97 -24.28 0.54
C GLN A 325 2.61 -23.61 0.28
N CYS A 326 2.40 -22.41 0.81
CA CYS A 326 1.20 -21.60 0.63
C CYS A 326 1.37 -20.51 -0.43
N LEU A 327 2.57 -20.35 -1.01
CA LEU A 327 2.86 -19.30 -1.97
C LEU A 327 3.00 -19.87 -3.39
N PRO A 328 2.53 -19.15 -4.41
CA PRO A 328 2.84 -19.50 -5.79
C PRO A 328 4.36 -19.40 -6.03
N ALA A 329 4.88 -20.17 -6.99
CA ALA A 329 6.32 -20.29 -7.25
C ALA A 329 7.03 -18.93 -7.40
N ALA A 330 6.40 -17.97 -8.09
CA ALA A 330 6.94 -16.63 -8.31
C ALA A 330 7.06 -15.77 -7.04
N LYS A 331 6.38 -16.14 -5.95
CA LYS A 331 6.36 -15.40 -4.68
C LYS A 331 7.11 -16.11 -3.56
N GLN A 332 7.78 -17.23 -3.85
CA GLN A 332 8.50 -17.99 -2.83
C GLN A 332 9.64 -17.18 -2.23
N LEU A 333 9.77 -17.28 -0.91
CA LEU A 333 10.75 -16.56 -0.11
C LEU A 333 12.09 -17.32 -0.14
N PRO A 334 13.23 -16.61 -0.20
CA PRO A 334 14.54 -17.24 -0.14
C PRO A 334 14.76 -17.87 1.24
N LEU A 335 15.49 -18.99 1.27
CA LEU A 335 15.98 -19.57 2.52
C LEU A 335 17.25 -18.86 2.97
N MET A 336 17.40 -18.65 4.27
CA MET A 336 18.59 -18.04 4.86
C MET A 336 19.77 -19.00 4.80
N ARG A 337 20.97 -18.43 4.68
CA ARG A 337 22.22 -19.14 4.94
C ARG A 337 22.45 -19.26 6.45
N LEU A 338 23.14 -20.31 6.86
CA LEU A 338 23.46 -20.54 8.26
C LEU A 338 24.54 -19.57 8.74
N SER A 339 24.40 -19.11 9.99
CA SER A 339 25.33 -18.22 10.68
C SER A 339 26.78 -18.72 10.63
N SER A 340 27.02 -20.00 10.88
CA SER A 340 28.37 -20.60 10.81
C SER A 340 28.97 -20.59 9.40
N THR A 341 28.14 -20.68 8.36
CA THR A 341 28.62 -20.63 6.96
C THR A 341 29.06 -19.22 6.59
N ILE A 342 28.42 -18.21 7.15
CA ILE A 342 28.77 -16.80 6.91
C ILE A 342 29.98 -16.39 7.74
N ARG A 343 30.06 -16.83 9.00
CA ARG A 343 31.07 -16.38 9.97
C ARG A 343 32.24 -17.33 10.17
N GLY A 344 32.16 -18.59 9.73
CA GLY A 344 33.21 -19.61 9.89
C GLY A 344 34.46 -19.40 9.02
N HIS A 345 34.53 -18.31 8.27
CA HIS A 345 35.70 -17.88 7.51
C HIS A 345 36.31 -16.56 8.03
N ALA A 346 35.85 -16.04 9.18
CA ALA A 346 36.31 -14.78 9.77
C ALA A 346 37.18 -14.98 11.01
#